data_AF-A0A3G5CSF1-F1
#
_entry.id   AF-A0A3G5CSF1-F1
#
_cell.length_a   1.000
_cell.length_b   1.000
_cell.length_c   1.000
_cell.angle_alpha   90.00
_cell.angle_beta   90.00
_cell.angle_gamma   90.00
#
_symmetry.space_group_name_H-M   'P 1'
#
loop_
_entity.id
_entity.type
_entity.pdbx_description
1 polymer ?
#
loop_
_entity_poly.entity_id
_entity_poly.type
_entity_poly.pdbx_seq_one_letter_code
_entity_poly.pdbx_strand_id
1 'polypeptide(L)' 'MAVPKKRTSGSKKRIRNRTWKIKSVEKAKKSFSLAQSVLSGRSKSFYYITERKSFRTKQRYLCNLQVPYLKN' A
#
# COMPACT_ATOMS: atom_id res chain seq x y z
N MET A 1 22.38 2.44 43.68
CA MET A 1 21.41 2.40 42.56
C MET A 1 20.07 1.89 43.06
N ALA A 2 18.95 2.40 42.55
CA ALA A 2 17.63 1.91 42.96
C ALA A 2 17.34 0.52 42.38
N VAL A 3 16.86 -0.41 43.21
CA VAL A 3 16.53 -1.78 42.82
C VAL A 3 15.03 -2.01 42.99
N PRO A 4 14.33 -2.61 42.00
CA PRO A 4 12.91 -2.89 42.13
C PRO A 4 12.68 -3.95 43.23
N LYS A 5 11.86 -3.62 44.22
CA LYS A 5 11.55 -4.54 45.33
C LYS A 5 10.77 -5.77 44.88
N LYS A 6 9.97 -5.65 43.82
CA LYS A 6 9.10 -6.72 43.27
C LYS A 6 9.07 -6.65 41.74
N ARG A 7 8.84 -7.79 41.11
CA ARG A 7 8.64 -7.86 39.66
C ARG A 7 7.36 -7.15 39.24
N THR A 8 7.34 -6.63 38.03
CA THR A 8 6.11 -6.10 37.43
C THR A 8 5.16 -7.25 37.10
N SER A 9 3.86 -7.03 37.30
CA SER A 9 2.84 -8.00 36.90
C SER A 9 2.80 -8.14 35.37
N GLY A 10 2.36 -9.32 34.90
CA GLY A 10 2.27 -9.60 33.46
C GLY A 10 1.36 -8.62 32.71
N SER A 11 0.28 -8.16 33.35
CA SER A 11 -0.60 -7.13 32.78
C SER A 11 0.13 -5.80 32.57
N LYS A 12 0.80 -5.29 33.61
CA LYS A 12 1.56 -4.02 33.53
C LYS A 12 2.69 -4.08 32.50
N LYS A 13 3.36 -5.24 32.35
CA LYS A 13 4.36 -5.46 31.29
C LYS A 13 3.73 -5.39 29.89
N ARG A 14 2.61 -6.09 29.67
CA ARG A 14 1.90 -6.10 28.37
C ARG A 14 1.42 -4.71 27.96
N ILE A 15 0.86 -3.93 28.89
CA ILE A 15 0.40 -2.55 28.61
C ILE A 15 1.54 -1.68 28.10
N ARG A 16 2.69 -1.67 28.79
CA ARG A 16 3.87 -0.89 28.34
C ARG A 16 4.38 -1.33 26.98
N ASN A 17 4.42 -2.65 26.71
CA ASN A 17 4.82 -3.16 25.41
C ASN A 17 3.84 -2.79 24.30
N ARG A 18 2.53 -2.75 24.59
CA ARG A 18 1.50 -2.34 23.63
C ARG A 18 1.70 -0.90 23.17
N THR A 19 2.04 0.02 24.08
CA THR A 19 2.32 1.43 23.74
C THR A 19 3.45 1.55 22.72
N TRP A 20 4.51 0.74 22.85
CA TRP A 20 5.59 0.72 21.85
C TRP A 20 5.13 0.15 20.50
N LYS A 21 4.34 -0.93 20.50
CA LYS A 21 3.85 -1.57 19.28
C LYS A 21 2.86 -0.71 18.48
N ILE A 22 1.99 0.06 19.15
CA ILE A 22 0.97 0.90 18.48
C ILE A 22 1.59 1.95 17.55
N LYS A 23 2.75 2.50 17.91
CA LYS A 23 3.46 3.49 17.08
C LYS A 23 3.75 2.95 15.67
N SER A 24 4.08 1.66 15.55
CA SER A 24 4.32 1.02 14.25
C SER A 24 3.05 0.92 13.41
N VAL A 25 1.91 0.62 14.04
CA VAL A 25 0.60 0.51 13.38
C VAL A 25 0.17 1.87 12.80
N GLU A 26 0.37 2.96 13.54
CA GLU A 26 0.06 4.30 13.04
C GLU A 26 0.90 4.70 11.83
N LYS A 27 2.20 4.35 11.84
CA LYS A 27 3.09 4.58 10.70
C LYS A 27 2.70 3.72 9.50
N ALA A 28 2.33 2.47 9.72
CA ALA A 28 1.84 1.58 8.68
C ALA A 28 0.57 2.11 8.00
N LYS A 29 -0.40 2.60 8.79
CA LYS A 29 -1.64 3.22 8.26
C LYS A 29 -1.35 4.42 7.35
N LYS A 30 -0.44 5.31 7.78
CA LYS A 30 -0.03 6.48 6.99
C LYS A 30 0.69 6.06 5.70
N SER A 31 1.59 5.10 5.78
CA SER A 31 2.32 4.56 4.62
C SER A 31 1.38 3.89 3.61
N PHE A 32 0.41 3.10 4.08
CA PHE A 32 -0.57 2.45 3.21
C PHE A 32 -1.45 3.47 2.46
N SER A 33 -1.97 4.48 3.17
CA SER A 33 -2.74 5.56 2.55
C SER A 33 -1.91 6.31 1.49
N LEU A 34 -0.63 6.56 1.77
CA LEU A 34 0.28 7.19 0.82
C LEU A 34 0.51 6.32 -0.43
N ALA A 35 0.74 5.02 -0.25
CA ALA A 35 0.92 4.09 -1.36
C ALA A 35 -0.31 4.07 -2.29
N GLN A 36 -1.53 4.03 -1.73
CA GLN A 36 -2.77 4.08 -2.52
C GLN A 36 -2.90 5.38 -3.33
N SER A 37 -2.52 6.52 -2.74
CA SER A 37 -2.50 7.82 -3.43
C SER A 37 -1.52 7.82 -4.62
N VAL A 38 -0.33 7.23 -4.44
CA VAL A 38 0.67 7.08 -5.52
C VAL A 38 0.16 6.17 -6.62
N LEU A 39 -0.36 4.98 -6.28
CA LEU A 39 -0.87 4.00 -7.25
C LEU A 39 -2.04 4.54 -8.08
N SER A 40 -2.89 5.38 -7.47
CA SER A 40 -4.03 5.99 -8.15
C SER A 40 -3.62 7.01 -9.23
N GLY A 41 -2.41 7.59 -9.16
CA GLY A 41 -1.93 8.58 -10.13
C GLY A 41 -2.70 9.91 -10.19
N ARG A 42 -3.71 10.09 -9.33
CA ARG A 42 -4.57 11.30 -9.30
C ARG A 42 -3.91 12.47 -8.56
N SER A 43 -3.04 12.18 -7.61
CA SER A 43 -2.38 13.18 -6.77
C SER A 43 -1.15 13.77 -7.47
N LYS A 44 -1.12 15.09 -7.66
CA LYS A 44 -0.03 15.84 -8.33
C LYS A 44 1.01 16.42 -7.37
N SER A 45 0.85 16.22 -6.06
CA SER A 45 1.64 16.88 -5.02
C SER A 45 2.99 16.20 -4.71
N PHE A 46 3.18 14.94 -5.11
CA PHE A 46 4.38 14.17 -4.79
C PHE A 46 5.27 14.01 -6.02
N TYR A 47 6.55 14.32 -5.88
CA TYR A 47 7.57 14.09 -6.91
C TYR A 47 8.36 12.83 -6.59
N TYR A 48 8.38 11.88 -7.52
CA TYR A 48 9.15 10.65 -7.42
C TYR A 48 9.73 10.32 -8.79
N ILE A 49 10.93 9.75 -8.82
CA ILE A 49 11.58 9.34 -10.07
C ILE A 49 10.79 8.13 -10.60
N THR A 50 10.00 8.37 -11.64
CA THR A 50 9.31 7.28 -12.35
C THR A 50 10.05 6.97 -13.63
N GLU A 51 10.61 5.77 -13.73
CA GLU A 51 10.88 5.22 -15.05
C GLU A 51 9.52 4.97 -15.71
N ARG A 52 9.22 5.69 -16.80
CA ARG A 52 8.06 5.40 -17.63
C ARG A 52 8.27 4.04 -18.30
N LYS A 53 7.95 2.95 -17.61
CA LYS A 53 7.73 1.67 -18.27
C LYS A 53 6.44 1.80 -19.06
N SER A 54 6.57 2.14 -20.34
CA SER A 54 5.46 2.05 -21.28
C SER A 54 5.08 0.58 -21.36
N PHE A 55 4.04 0.17 -20.63
CA PHE A 55 3.32 -1.05 -20.96
C PHE A 55 2.68 -0.78 -22.32
N ARG A 56 3.43 -1.09 -23.38
CA ARG A 56 2.97 -1.04 -24.75
C ARG A 56 1.93 -2.14 -24.87
N THR A 57 0.68 -1.85 -24.55
CA THR A 57 -0.43 -2.76 -24.80
C THR A 57 -0.60 -2.90 -26.30
N LYS A 58 0.13 -3.84 -26.90
CA LYS A 58 -0.16 -4.38 -28.22
C LYS A 58 -1.44 -5.23 -28.11
N GLN A 59 -2.59 -4.58 -27.94
CA GLN A 59 -3.90 -5.17 -28.22
C GLN A 59 -4.75 -4.10 -28.90
N ARG A 60 -4.26 -3.65 -30.07
CA ARG A 60 -5.01 -2.85 -31.06
C ARG A 60 -5.20 -3.63 -32.38
N TYR A 61 -4.97 -4.94 -32.36
CA TYR A 61 -5.30 -5.84 -33.44
C TYR A 61 -6.17 -6.91 -32.80
N LEU A 62 -7.43 -7.01 -33.21
CA LEU A 62 -8.43 -8.08 -33.01
C LEU A 62 -9.88 -7.57 -32.85
N CYS A 63 -10.23 -6.42 -33.42
CA CYS A 63 -11.64 -6.06 -33.61
C CYS A 63 -11.78 -5.04 -34.74
N ASN A 64 -11.43 -5.43 -35.96
CA ASN A 64 -11.81 -4.74 -37.20
C ASN A 64 -11.73 -5.67 -38.44
N LEU A 65 -11.97 -6.97 -38.27
CA LEU A 65 -12.29 -7.86 -39.40
C LEU A 65 -13.80 -8.08 -39.39
N GLN A 66 -14.47 -7.07 -39.93
CA GLN A 66 -15.81 -7.18 -40.50
C GLN A 66 -15.75 -8.25 -41.60
N VAL A 67 -16.46 -9.37 -41.44
CA VAL A 67 -16.84 -10.23 -42.58
C VAL A 67 -18.36 -10.41 -42.51
N PRO A 68 -19.14 -9.67 -43.30
CA PRO A 68 -20.52 -10.05 -43.55
C PRO A 68 -20.48 -11.23 -44.54
N TYR A 69 -21.39 -12.19 -44.42
CA TYR A 69 -21.92 -13.10 -45.46
C TYR A 69 -22.22 -14.48 -44.86
N LEU A 70 -23.43 -14.65 -44.33
CA LEU A 70 -24.20 -15.89 -44.49
C LEU A 70 -25.69 -15.50 -44.53
N LYS A 71 -26.15 -15.18 -45.74
CA LYS A 71 -27.56 -15.32 -46.14
C LYS A 71 -27.69 -16.76 -46.64
N ASN A 72 -28.47 -17.56 -45.94
CA ASN A 72 -29.30 -18.65 -46.46
C ASN A 72 -30.50 -18.74 -45.52
#